data_AF-A0A8T4G351-F1
#
_entry.id   AF-A0A8T4G351-F1
#
_cell.length_a   1.000
_cell.length_b   1.000
_cell.length_c   1.000
_cell.angle_alpha   90.00
_cell.angle_beta   90.00
_cell.angle_gamma   90.00
#
_symmetry.space_group_name_H-M   'P 1'
#
loop_
_entity.id
_entity.type
_entity.pdbx_description
1 polymer ?
#
loop_
_entity_poly.entity_id
_entity_poly.type
_entity_poly.pdbx_seq_one_letter_code
_entity_poly.pdbx_strand_id
1 'polypeptide(L)'
;MPRRPKYPPYVNIKIPRDLVEVWETNLMDMLFTEKEAEIAKRIIKYIKENERIYPDEYKQIINGNVEKVRYFRVLRKMVSLGLLKRGKDSSYILSEEFALKLGAMLEKWKAITG
;
A
#
# COMPACT_ATOMS: atom_id res chain seq x y z
N MET A 1 39.24 -27.86 -17.35
CA MET A 1 38.14 -27.86 -16.35
C MET A 1 36.95 -27.11 -16.95
N PRO A 2 35.72 -27.65 -16.89
CA PRO A 2 34.54 -26.94 -17.38
C PRO A 2 34.26 -25.72 -16.48
N ARG A 3 33.98 -24.56 -17.10
CA ARG A 3 33.67 -23.31 -16.38
C ARG A 3 32.37 -23.48 -15.59
N ARG A 4 32.37 -23.12 -14.30
CA ARG A 4 31.14 -23.14 -13.47
C ARG A 4 30.09 -22.20 -14.08
N PRO A 5 28.81 -22.61 -14.16
CA PRO A 5 27.75 -21.74 -14.64
C PRO A 5 27.61 -20.52 -13.72
N LYS A 6 27.56 -19.33 -14.32
CA LYS A 6 27.39 -18.07 -13.60
C LYS A 6 25.89 -17.76 -13.55
N TYR A 7 25.29 -17.85 -12.37
CA TYR A 7 23.90 -17.47 -12.18
C TYR A 7 23.72 -15.95 -12.34
N PRO A 8 22.57 -15.49 -12.86
CA PRO A 8 22.28 -14.08 -13.00
C PRO A 8 22.19 -13.38 -11.63
N PRO A 9 22.55 -12.08 -11.56
CA PRO A 9 22.59 -11.34 -10.29
C PRO A 9 21.21 -11.04 -9.68
N TYR A 10 20.14 -11.16 -10.45
CA TYR A 10 18.76 -11.05 -9.97
C TYR A 10 17.81 -11.81 -10.90
N VAL A 11 16.68 -12.25 -10.34
CA VAL A 11 15.59 -12.90 -11.06
C VAL A 11 14.38 -11.99 -10.99
N ASN A 12 13.96 -11.45 -12.13
CA ASN A 12 12.70 -10.71 -12.23
C ASN A 12 11.54 -11.69 -12.35
N ILE A 13 10.86 -11.96 -11.25
CA ILE A 13 9.61 -12.73 -11.25
C ILE A 13 8.49 -11.77 -11.65
N LYS A 14 7.91 -11.97 -12.84
CA LYS A 14 6.68 -11.26 -13.24
C LYS A 14 5.51 -11.91 -12.52
N ILE A 15 5.02 -11.27 -11.46
CA ILE A 15 3.80 -11.70 -10.78
C ILE A 15 2.61 -11.39 -11.70
N PRO A 16 1.74 -12.38 -12.02
CA PRO A 16 0.55 -12.16 -12.83
C PRO A 16 -0.38 -11.12 -12.19
N ARG A 17 -0.87 -10.14 -12.96
CA ARG A 17 -1.74 -9.07 -12.46
C ARG A 17 -3.04 -9.60 -11.86
N ASP A 18 -3.57 -10.67 -12.42
CA ASP A 18 -4.83 -11.28 -12.02
C ASP A 18 -4.75 -11.87 -10.61
N LEU A 19 -3.57 -12.36 -10.21
CA LEU A 19 -3.28 -12.77 -8.83
C LEU A 19 -3.24 -11.55 -7.90
N VAL A 20 -2.70 -10.41 -8.35
CA VAL A 20 -2.58 -9.19 -7.54
C VAL A 20 -3.97 -8.62 -7.20
N GLU A 21 -4.91 -8.59 -8.15
CA GLU A 21 -6.27 -8.06 -7.91
C GLU A 21 -7.05 -8.86 -6.87
N VAL A 22 -6.92 -10.19 -6.87
CA VAL A 22 -7.63 -11.08 -5.92
C VAL A 22 -7.17 -10.83 -4.47
N TRP A 23 -5.89 -10.55 -4.25
CA TRP A 23 -5.35 -10.26 -2.92
C TRP A 23 -5.52 -8.80 -2.50
N GLU A 24 -5.41 -7.84 -3.42
CA GLU A 24 -5.65 -6.41 -3.13
C GLU A 24 -7.08 -6.16 -2.64
N THR A 25 -8.06 -6.88 -3.23
CA THR A 25 -9.48 -6.78 -2.84
C THR A 25 -9.70 -7.31 -1.41
N ASN A 26 -9.07 -8.42 -1.03
CA ASN A 26 -9.25 -9.01 0.30
C ASN A 26 -8.53 -8.24 1.43
N LEU A 27 -7.38 -7.62 1.15
CA LEU A 27 -6.54 -7.06 2.20
C LEU A 27 -7.06 -5.71 2.71
N MET A 28 -7.54 -4.85 1.81
CA MET A 28 -8.09 -3.55 2.19
C MET A 28 -9.39 -3.70 2.99
N ASP A 29 -10.22 -4.67 2.61
CA ASP A 29 -11.49 -4.94 3.26
C ASP A 29 -11.30 -5.63 4.64
N MET A 30 -10.15 -6.27 4.89
CA MET A 30 -9.75 -6.73 6.23
C MET A 30 -9.23 -5.60 7.12
N LEU A 31 -8.44 -4.67 6.57
CA LEU A 31 -7.77 -3.62 7.36
C LEU A 31 -8.70 -2.44 7.68
N PHE A 32 -9.71 -2.22 6.86
CA PHE A 32 -10.59 -1.06 6.92
C PHE A 32 -12.05 -1.49 6.90
N THR A 33 -12.91 -0.70 7.54
CA THR A 33 -14.36 -0.85 7.34
C THR A 33 -14.73 -0.46 5.92
N GLU A 34 -15.86 -0.92 5.37
CA GLU A 34 -16.26 -0.69 3.97
C GLU A 34 -16.11 0.78 3.52
N LYS A 35 -16.60 1.72 4.34
CA LYS A 35 -16.50 3.17 4.04
C LYS A 35 -15.07 3.72 4.18
N GLU A 36 -14.25 3.15 5.06
CA GLU A 36 -12.84 3.53 5.18
C GLU A 36 -12.02 2.95 4.01
N ALA A 37 -12.32 1.73 3.58
CA ALA A 37 -11.69 1.05 2.46
C ALA A 37 -11.94 1.83 1.16
N GLU A 38 -13.17 2.32 0.96
CA GLU A 38 -13.50 3.17 -0.20
C GLU A 38 -12.64 4.45 -0.23
N ILE A 39 -12.51 5.14 0.91
CA ILE A 39 -11.67 6.34 1.03
C ILE A 39 -10.20 5.99 0.78
N ALA A 40 -9.70 4.89 1.36
CA ALA A 40 -8.33 4.44 1.17
C ALA A 40 -8.04 4.11 -0.31
N LYS A 41 -8.96 3.41 -1.00
CA LYS A 41 -8.87 3.12 -2.44
C LYS A 41 -8.81 4.41 -3.26
N ARG A 42 -9.62 5.43 -2.93
CA ARG A 42 -9.57 6.74 -3.60
C ARG A 42 -8.25 7.48 -3.34
N ILE A 43 -7.71 7.45 -2.11
CA ILE A 43 -6.39 8.01 -1.78
C ILE A 43 -5.29 7.35 -2.61
N ILE A 44 -5.27 6.02 -2.66
CA ILE A 44 -4.28 5.26 -3.42
C ILE A 44 -4.38 5.61 -4.90
N LYS A 45 -5.60 5.65 -5.45
CA LYS A 45 -5.82 6.03 -6.85
C LYS A 45 -5.29 7.43 -7.14
N TYR A 46 -5.62 8.39 -6.29
CA TYR A 46 -5.15 9.77 -6.44
C TYR A 46 -3.62 9.87 -6.43
N ILE A 47 -2.95 9.19 -5.49
CA ILE A 47 -1.49 9.19 -5.40
C ILE A 47 -0.86 8.45 -6.59
N LYS A 48 -1.49 7.40 -7.12
CA LYS A 48 -1.01 6.72 -8.35
C LYS A 48 -1.07 7.64 -9.58
N GLU A 49 -2.06 8.52 -9.65
CA GLU A 49 -2.24 9.47 -10.76
C GLU A 49 -1.39 10.74 -10.60
N ASN A 50 -1.19 11.22 -9.37
CA ASN A 50 -0.54 12.51 -9.07
C ASN A 50 0.80 12.38 -8.32
N GLU A 51 1.31 11.16 -8.17
CA GLU A 51 2.52 10.75 -7.41
C GLU A 51 2.50 10.98 -5.89
N ARG A 52 1.72 11.95 -5.42
CA ARG A 52 1.62 12.35 -4.01
C ARG A 52 0.27 13.00 -3.72
N ILE A 53 -0.01 13.22 -2.45
CA ILE A 53 -1.12 14.06 -2.02
C ILE A 53 -0.70 15.05 -0.94
N TYR A 54 -1.09 16.30 -1.10
CA TYR A 54 -0.91 17.36 -0.11
C TYR A 54 -2.11 17.45 0.85
N PRO A 55 -1.90 17.97 2.08
CA PRO A 55 -2.95 18.01 3.11
C PRO A 55 -4.23 18.76 2.73
N ASP A 56 -4.14 19.71 1.79
CA ASP A 56 -5.23 20.56 1.29
C ASP A 56 -5.99 19.97 0.09
N GLU A 57 -5.38 19.01 -0.60
CA GLU A 57 -5.96 18.30 -1.76
C GLU A 57 -7.04 17.27 -1.37
N TYR A 58 -7.31 17.10 -0.07
CA TYR A 58 -8.36 16.20 0.43
C TYR A 58 -9.73 16.45 -0.25
N LYS A 59 -10.00 17.69 -0.68
CA LYS A 59 -11.24 18.07 -1.37
C LYS A 59 -11.40 17.42 -2.75
N GLN A 60 -10.32 16.93 -3.35
CA GLN A 60 -10.37 16.21 -4.63
C GLN A 60 -10.75 14.72 -4.43
N ILE A 61 -10.71 14.23 -3.19
CA ILE A 61 -10.98 12.81 -2.87
C ILE A 61 -12.36 12.62 -2.26
N ILE A 62 -12.79 13.56 -1.41
CA ILE A 62 -14.04 13.48 -0.66
C ILE A 62 -14.94 14.68 -0.94
N ASN A 63 -16.24 14.43 -0.94
CA ASN A 63 -17.24 15.45 -1.17
C ASN A 63 -17.90 15.83 0.16
N GLY A 64 -17.56 17.01 0.68
CA GLY A 64 -18.24 17.61 1.83
C GLY A 64 -17.49 17.50 3.17
N ASN A 65 -17.92 18.34 4.12
CA ASN A 65 -17.25 18.50 5.42
C ASN A 65 -17.45 17.30 6.36
N VAL A 66 -18.55 16.56 6.22
CA VAL A 66 -18.85 15.40 7.09
C VAL A 66 -17.82 14.28 6.89
N GLU A 67 -17.34 14.09 5.65
CA GLU A 67 -16.34 13.06 5.33
C GLU A 67 -14.92 13.49 5.71
N LYS A 68 -14.67 14.78 5.95
CA LYS A 68 -13.33 15.33 6.24
C LYS A 68 -12.67 14.66 7.45
N VAL A 69 -13.41 14.53 8.54
CA VAL A 69 -12.88 13.90 9.77
C VAL A 69 -12.52 12.44 9.51
N ARG A 70 -13.36 11.73 8.74
CA ARG A 70 -13.13 10.33 8.39
C ARG A 70 -11.93 10.19 7.46
N TYR A 71 -11.81 11.05 6.46
CA TYR A 71 -10.66 11.10 5.56
C TYR A 71 -9.35 11.21 6.33
N PHE A 72 -9.22 12.20 7.23
CA PHE A 72 -7.98 12.36 7.98
C PHE A 72 -7.71 11.21 8.96
N ARG A 73 -8.76 10.55 9.46
CA ARG A 73 -8.60 9.34 10.26
C ARG A 73 -8.05 8.18 9.43
N VAL A 74 -8.61 7.95 8.25
CA VAL A 74 -8.15 6.92 7.29
C VAL A 74 -6.71 7.20 6.87
N LEU A 75 -6.40 8.45 6.52
CA LEU A 75 -5.06 8.88 6.13
C LEU A 75 -4.02 8.59 7.23
N ARG A 76 -4.33 8.94 8.50
CA ARG A 76 -3.45 8.61 9.64
C ARG A 76 -3.30 7.12 9.85
N LYS A 77 -4.39 6.36 9.70
CA LYS A 77 -4.37 4.90 9.80
C LYS A 77 -3.48 4.28 8.73
N MET A 78 -3.60 4.72 7.47
CA MET A 78 -2.72 4.30 6.38
C MET A 78 -1.23 4.61 6.65
N VAL A 79 -0.93 5.78 7.22
CA VAL A 79 0.44 6.11 7.66
C VAL A 79 0.91 5.17 8.78
N SER A 80 0.08 4.91 9.80
CA SER A 80 0.46 4.02 10.91
C SER A 80 0.69 2.57 10.47
N LEU A 81 -0.05 2.12 9.45
CA LEU A 81 0.13 0.80 8.84
C LEU A 81 1.37 0.74 7.95
N GLY A 82 2.00 1.87 7.64
CA GLY A 82 3.14 1.94 6.71
C GLY A 82 2.74 1.84 5.24
N LEU A 83 1.45 2.02 4.93
CA LEU A 83 0.95 2.12 3.54
C LEU A 83 1.34 3.46 2.90
N LEU A 84 1.41 4.51 3.72
CA LEU A 84 1.81 5.85 3.31
C LEU A 84 3.00 6.33 4.14
N LYS A 85 3.88 7.10 3.50
CA LYS A 85 4.97 7.82 4.15
C LYS A 85 4.78 9.32 3.99
N ARG A 86 5.18 10.09 4.99
CA ARG A 86 5.27 11.55 4.89
C ARG A 86 6.50 11.97 4.10
N GLY A 87 6.30 12.74 3.04
CA GLY A 87 7.35 13.45 2.32
C GLY A 87 7.85 14.68 3.08
N LYS A 88 8.87 15.35 2.51
CA LYS A 88 9.49 16.55 3.12
C LYS A 88 8.52 17.73 3.22
N ASP A 89 7.61 17.87 2.27
CA ASP A 89 6.69 19.01 2.15
C ASP A 89 5.32 18.73 2.80
N SER A 90 5.28 17.88 3.83
CA SER A 90 4.04 17.39 4.45
C SER A 90 3.09 16.64 3.51
N SER A 91 3.56 16.29 2.31
CA SER A 91 2.85 15.42 1.37
C SER A 91 2.86 13.97 1.84
N TYR A 92 1.94 13.17 1.31
CA TYR A 92 1.89 11.73 1.53
C TYR A 92 2.15 11.00 0.23
N ILE A 93 3.00 9.98 0.29
CA ILE A 93 3.36 9.11 -0.84
C ILE A 93 3.12 7.65 -0.46
N LEU A 94 2.92 6.77 -1.45
CA LEU A 94 2.87 5.33 -1.22
C LEU A 94 4.21 4.85 -0.65
N SER A 95 4.15 3.91 0.30
CA SER A 95 5.32 3.36 0.98
C SER A 95 5.46 1.87 0.70
N GLU A 96 6.69 1.41 0.53
CA GLU A 96 7.03 -0.01 0.43
C GLU A 96 7.09 -0.70 1.81
N GLU A 97 7.08 0.07 2.90
CA GLU A 97 7.23 -0.42 4.26
C GLU A 97 6.15 -1.46 4.62
N PHE A 98 4.92 -1.25 4.16
CA PHE A 98 3.84 -2.19 4.36
C PHE A 98 4.11 -3.55 3.69
N ALA A 99 4.58 -3.55 2.44
CA ALA A 99 4.92 -4.77 1.72
C ALA A 99 6.07 -5.52 2.39
N LEU A 100 7.09 -4.80 2.88
CA LEU A 100 8.20 -5.38 3.63
C LEU A 100 7.73 -6.02 4.95
N LYS A 101 6.87 -5.34 5.70
CA LYS A 101 6.30 -5.87 6.96
C LYS A 101 5.44 -7.10 6.72
N LEU A 102 4.61 -7.09 5.66
CA LEU A 102 3.83 -8.26 5.26
C LEU A 102 4.73 -9.43 4.86
N GLY A 103 5.78 -9.19 4.07
CA GLY A 103 6.74 -10.22 3.69
C GLY A 103 7.38 -10.89 4.90
N ALA A 104 7.88 -10.09 5.85
CA ALA A 104 8.47 -10.59 7.09
C ALA A 104 7.46 -11.37 7.95
N MET A 105 6.19 -10.96 7.98
CA MET A 105 5.14 -11.67 8.70
C MET A 105 4.84 -13.04 8.06
N LEU A 106 4.78 -13.11 6.73
CA LEU A 106 4.57 -14.37 5.99
C LEU A 106 5.72 -15.34 6.18
N GLU A 107 6.97 -14.86 6.17
CA GLU A 107 8.14 -15.69 6.43
C GLU A 107 8.12 -16.31 7.84
N LYS A 108 7.82 -15.48 8.86
CA LYS A 108 7.67 -15.96 10.24
C LYS A 108 6.52 -16.96 10.38
N TRP A 109 5.39 -16.70 9.73
CA TRP A 109 4.24 -17.60 9.77
C TRP A 109 4.60 -18.96 9.16
N LYS A 110 5.24 -18.97 7.99
CA LYS A 110 5.73 -20.21 7.34
C LYS A 110 6.68 -20.99 8.24
N ALA A 111 7.56 -20.30 8.97
CA ALA A 111 8.49 -20.94 9.90
C ALA A 111 7.81 -21.54 11.15
N ILE A 112 6.59 -21.13 11.47
CA ILE A 112 5.79 -21.70 12.58
C ILE A 112 4.97 -22.89 12.09
N THR A 113 4.41 -22.80 10.89
CA THR A 113 3.46 -23.80 10.35
C THR A 113 4.12 -24.90 9.52
N GLY A 114 5.36 -24.71 9.07
CA GLY A 114 6.14 -25.69 8.31
C GLY A 114 7.29 -26.24 9.15
#